data_AF-A0A2T4WKA1-F1
#
_entry.id   AF-A0A2T4WKA1-F1
#
_cell.length_a   1.000
_cell.length_b   1.000
_cell.length_c   1.000
_cell.angle_alpha   90.00
_cell.angle_beta   90.00
_cell.angle_gamma   90.00
#
_symmetry.space_group_name_H-M   'P 1'
#
loop_
_entity.id
_entity.type
_entity.pdbx_description
1 polymer ?
#
loop_
_entity_poly.entity_id
_entity_poly.type
_entity_poly.pdbx_seq_one_letter_code
_entity_poly.pdbx_strand_id
1 'polypeptide(L)'
;MHDYNKTDQLLHFLSQFIAKMNRQFLPKEEGDSPTNIYFDPPQGAIISHWLETDIGTIVFQLNLLDWSFDFVDSDFKLLDPIELHTT
;
A
#
# COMPACT_ATOMS: atom_id res chain seq x y z
N MET A 1 -17.64 -17.10 -9.82
CA MET A 1 -16.37 -17.84 -9.61
C MET A 1 -15.26 -17.35 -10.53
N HIS A 2 -15.48 -17.22 -11.84
CA HIS A 2 -14.42 -16.76 -12.77
C HIS A 2 -13.99 -15.30 -12.53
N ASP A 3 -14.94 -14.39 -12.31
CA ASP A 3 -14.64 -12.97 -12.04
C ASP A 3 -14.03 -12.76 -10.64
N TYR A 4 -14.48 -13.55 -9.65
CA TYR A 4 -13.89 -13.55 -8.32
C TYR A 4 -12.39 -13.89 -8.36
N ASN A 5 -12.01 -14.92 -9.13
CA ASN A 5 -10.61 -15.30 -9.29
C ASN A 5 -9.77 -14.21 -9.98
N LYS A 6 -10.34 -13.47 -10.93
CA LYS A 6 -9.64 -12.36 -11.60
C LYS A 6 -9.45 -11.17 -10.66
N THR A 7 -10.49 -10.78 -9.92
CA THR A 7 -10.41 -9.71 -8.94
C THR A 7 -9.40 -10.04 -7.84
N ASP A 8 -9.42 -11.28 -7.34
CA ASP A 8 -8.46 -11.77 -6.35
C ASP A 8 -7.01 -11.72 -6.89
N GLN A 9 -6.77 -12.17 -8.12
CA GLN A 9 -5.45 -12.10 -8.76
C GLN A 9 -4.94 -10.67 -8.93
N LEU A 10 -5.81 -9.74 -9.34
CA LEU A 10 -5.45 -8.33 -9.49
C LEU A 10 -5.13 -7.71 -8.12
N LEU A 11 -5.96 -7.97 -7.12
CA LEU A 11 -5.71 -7.52 -5.76
C LEU A 11 -4.38 -8.09 -5.25
N HIS A 12 -4.12 -9.38 -5.49
CA HIS A 12 -2.88 -10.02 -5.09
C HIS A 12 -1.66 -9.39 -5.77
N PHE A 13 -1.74 -9.09 -7.07
CA PHE A 13 -0.67 -8.41 -7.81
C PHE A 13 -0.39 -7.00 -7.26
N LEU A 14 -1.44 -6.20 -7.00
CA LEU A 14 -1.28 -4.86 -6.43
C LEU A 14 -0.70 -4.91 -5.01
N SER A 15 -1.18 -5.87 -4.21
CA SER A 15 -0.72 -6.08 -2.83
C SER A 15 0.72 -6.56 -2.75
N GLN A 16 1.28 -7.17 -3.80
CA GLN A 16 2.66 -7.68 -3.77
C GLN A 16 3.71 -6.59 -3.57
N PHE A 17 3.51 -5.42 -4.17
CA PHE A 17 4.43 -4.29 -3.97
C PHE A 17 4.39 -3.79 -2.53
N ILE A 18 3.18 -3.60 -2.01
CA ILE A 18 2.94 -3.19 -0.63
C ILE A 18 3.51 -4.22 0.36
N ALA A 19 3.25 -5.51 0.14
CA ALA A 19 3.75 -6.58 1.00
C ALA A 19 5.29 -6.68 1.00
N LYS A 20 5.94 -6.42 -0.13
CA LYS A 20 7.41 -6.37 -0.21
C LYS A 20 7.97 -5.19 0.58
N MET A 21 7.36 -4.01 0.45
CA MET A 21 7.72 -2.84 1.24
C MET A 21 7.59 -3.14 2.74
N ASN A 22 6.42 -3.63 3.17
CA ASN A 22 6.18 -4.01 4.56
C ASN A 22 7.22 -5.01 5.07
N ARG A 23 7.54 -6.08 4.32
CA ARG A 23 8.55 -7.07 4.73
C ARG A 23 9.97 -6.50 4.86
N GLN A 24 10.28 -5.43 4.11
CA GLN A 24 11.59 -4.79 4.15
C GLN A 24 11.72 -3.83 5.33
N PHE A 25 10.65 -3.11 5.67
CA PHE A 25 10.70 -1.98 6.61
C PHE A 25 10.00 -2.23 7.95
N LEU A 26 9.05 -3.16 8.03
CA LEU A 26 8.47 -3.55 9.31
C LEU A 26 9.40 -4.51 10.06
N PRO A 27 9.42 -4.45 11.40
CA PRO A 27 10.05 -5.47 12.21
C PRO A 27 9.55 -6.87 11.83
N LYS A 28 10.44 -7.86 11.88
CA LYS A 28 10.05 -9.26 11.68
C LYS A 28 9.19 -9.72 12.86
N GLU A 29 7.88 -9.61 12.70
CA GLU A 29 6.91 -10.25 13.58
C GLU A 29 6.68 -11.70 13.16
N GLU A 30 6.45 -12.60 14.12
CA GLU A 30 6.00 -13.96 13.83
C GLU A 30 4.53 -13.90 13.36
N GLY A 31 4.30 -13.81 12.04
CA GLY A 31 2.96 -13.87 11.44
C GLY A 31 2.88 -13.27 10.03
N ASP A 32 1.70 -13.38 9.41
CA ASP A 32 1.39 -12.78 8.09
C ASP A 32 1.02 -11.28 8.16
N SER A 33 1.24 -10.64 9.32
CA SER A 33 1.04 -9.20 9.57
C SER A 33 1.57 -8.30 8.43
N PRO A 34 2.77 -8.53 7.84
CA PRO A 34 3.30 -7.69 6.76
C PRO A 34 2.44 -7.68 5.47
N THR A 35 1.46 -8.57 5.35
CA THR A 35 0.58 -8.66 4.19
C THR A 35 -0.78 -8.00 4.41
N ASN A 36 -1.11 -7.50 5.61
CA ASN A 36 -2.37 -6.79 5.80
C ASN A 36 -2.34 -5.48 5.03
N ILE A 37 -3.40 -5.29 4.24
CA ILE A 37 -3.71 -4.08 3.50
C ILE A 37 -5.17 -3.73 3.73
N TYR A 38 -5.48 -2.45 3.69
CA TYR A 38 -6.83 -1.95 3.95
C TYR A 38 -7.24 -1.01 2.83
N PHE A 39 -8.48 -1.10 2.39
CA PHE A 39 -9.05 -0.10 1.50
C PHE A 39 -9.58 1.06 2.34
N ASP A 40 -9.15 2.28 2.03
CA ASP A 40 -9.64 3.53 2.60
C ASP A 40 -10.56 4.22 1.56
N PRO A 41 -11.90 4.14 1.74
CA PRO A 41 -12.83 4.74 0.80
C PRO A 41 -12.75 6.28 0.72
N PRO A 42 -12.66 7.04 1.84
CA PRO A 42 -12.47 8.49 1.79
C PRO A 42 -11.27 8.94 0.95
N GLN A 43 -10.15 8.24 1.04
CA GLN A 43 -8.93 8.59 0.30
C GLN A 43 -8.87 7.97 -1.11
N GLY A 44 -9.70 6.96 -1.37
CA GLY A 44 -9.60 6.19 -2.61
C GLY A 44 -8.26 5.46 -2.72
N ALA A 45 -7.75 4.93 -1.61
CA ALA A 45 -6.42 4.34 -1.54
C ALA A 45 -6.42 2.94 -0.89
N ILE A 46 -5.46 2.11 -1.27
CA ILE A 46 -5.10 0.89 -0.54
C ILE A 46 -3.91 1.21 0.35
N ILE A 47 -4.14 1.16 1.65
CA ILE A 47 -3.21 1.58 2.70
C ILE A 47 -2.54 0.35 3.31
N SER A 48 -1.26 0.49 3.64
CA SER A 48 -0.44 -0.52 4.30
C SER A 48 -0.26 -0.24 5.79
N HIS A 49 0.81 -0.74 6.40
CA HIS A 49 1.13 -0.39 7.78
C HIS A 49 1.82 0.96 7.83
N TRP A 50 1.57 1.68 8.91
CA TRP A 50 2.37 2.84 9.28
C TRP A 50 3.80 2.39 9.63
N LEU A 51 4.76 3.08 9.05
CA LEU A 51 6.20 2.89 9.21
C LEU A 51 6.74 4.03 10.05
N GLU A 52 7.41 3.69 11.15
CA GLU A 52 8.17 4.66 11.94
C GLU A 52 9.50 4.95 11.27
N THR A 53 9.78 6.22 10.98
CA THR A 53 11.02 6.67 10.33
C THR A 53 11.62 7.87 11.06
N ASP A 54 12.86 8.22 10.72
CA ASP A 54 13.56 9.37 11.32
C ASP A 54 12.87 10.72 11.03
N ILE A 55 12.00 10.78 10.02
CA ILE A 55 11.24 11.99 9.63
C ILE A 55 9.79 11.95 10.13
N GLY A 56 9.42 10.94 10.91
CA GLY A 56 8.07 10.72 11.43
C GLY A 56 7.42 9.44 10.90
N THR A 57 6.15 9.29 11.23
CA THR A 57 5.36 8.13 10.82
C THR A 57 4.83 8.35 9.40
N ILE A 58 5.12 7.42 8.50
CA ILE A 58 4.69 7.47 7.11
C ILE A 58 3.93 6.20 6.73
N VAL A 59 3.12 6.27 5.69
CA VAL A 59 2.48 5.09 5.09
C VAL A 59 2.78 5.03 3.61
N PHE A 60 3.04 3.82 3.14
CA PHE A 60 3.13 3.53 1.72
C PHE A 60 1.76 3.03 1.24
N GLN A 61 1.15 3.74 0.30
CA GLN A 61 -0.19 3.41 -0.19
C GLN A 61 -0.24 3.34 -1.72
N LEU A 62 -1.25 2.64 -2.24
CA LEU A 62 -1.63 2.72 -3.65
C LEU A 62 -2.83 3.66 -3.77
N ASN A 63 -2.62 4.84 -4.34
CA ASN A 63 -3.67 5.78 -4.68
C ASN A 63 -4.37 5.32 -5.96
N LEU A 64 -5.67 5.03 -5.87
CA LEU A 64 -6.46 4.51 -6.99
C LEU A 64 -7.06 5.62 -7.86
N LEU A 65 -7.06 6.87 -7.37
CA LEU A 65 -7.57 8.02 -8.11
C LEU A 65 -6.53 8.52 -9.11
N ASP A 66 -5.29 8.69 -8.66
CA ASP A 66 -4.18 9.17 -9.48
C ASP A 66 -3.35 8.01 -10.09
N TRP A 67 -3.64 6.78 -9.66
CA TRP A 67 -2.93 5.57 -10.08
C TRP A 67 -1.42 5.67 -9.84
N SER A 68 -1.05 5.87 -8.57
CA SER A 68 0.33 6.04 -8.11
C SER A 68 0.57 5.28 -6.81
N PHE A 69 1.82 4.94 -6.54
CA PHE A 69 2.24 4.60 -5.19
C PHE A 69 2.72 5.84 -4.47
N ASP A 70 2.17 6.12 -3.29
CA ASP A 70 2.45 7.35 -2.57
C ASP A 70 3.05 7.04 -1.20
N PHE A 71 4.05 7.84 -0.82
CA PHE A 71 4.44 8.01 0.58
C PHE A 71 3.67 9.18 1.18
N VAL A 72 3.01 8.93 2.29
CA VAL A 72 2.14 9.92 2.94
C VAL A 72 2.47 9.97 4.43
N ASP A 73 2.48 11.15 5.04
CA ASP A 73 2.69 11.30 6.48
C ASP A 73 1.40 11.08 7.30
N SER A 74 1.52 11.18 8.63
CA SER A 74 0.39 11.01 9.57
C SER A 74 -0.72 12.05 9.43
N ASP A 75 -0.46 13.18 8.78
CA ASP A 75 -1.45 14.22 8.48
C ASP A 75 -2.10 14.02 7.09
N PHE A 76 -1.85 12.87 6.46
CA PHE A 76 -2.25 12.53 5.10
C PHE A 76 -1.69 13.47 4.03
N LYS A 77 -0.55 14.09 4.30
CA LYS A 77 0.15 14.92 3.33
C LYS A 77 1.05 14.05 2.46
N LEU A 78 0.91 14.22 1.15
CA LEU A 78 1.78 13.58 0.17
C LEU A 78 3.24 14.04 0.37
N LEU A 79 4.13 13.07 0.56
CA LEU A 79 5.58 13.28 0.64
C LEU A 79 6.23 13.05 -0.71
N ASP A 80 5.92 11.93 -1.36
CA ASP A 80 6.48 11.57 -2.66
C ASP A 80 5.57 10.59 -3.42
N PRO A 81 5.22 10.86 -4.70
CA PRO A 81 4.47 9.95 -5.55
C PRO A 81 5.36 9.18 -6.55
N ILE A 82 4.97 7.95 -6.84
CA ILE A 82 5.52 7.12 -7.91
C ILE A 82 4.37 6.80 -8.88
N GLU A 83 4.28 7.55 -9.97
CA GLU A 83 3.25 7.37 -10.99
C GLU A 83 3.36 6.00 -11.68
N LEU A 84 2.23 5.32 -11.83
CA LEU A 84 2.15 4.08 -12.59
C LEU A 84 1.66 4.38 -14.00
N HIS A 85 2.53 4.27 -15.00
CA HIS A 85 2.13 4.40 -16.39
C HIS A 85 1.52 3.09 -16.89
N THR A 86 0.33 3.16 -17.47
CA THR A 86 -0.25 2.06 -18.24
C THR A 86 0.32 2.08 -19.66
N THR A 87 1.02 1.00 -20.02
CA THR A 87 1.53 0.74 -21.39
C THR A 87 0.45 0.22 -22.32
#